data_AF-A0A2K9HFU2-F1
#
_entry.id   AF-A0A2K9HFU2-F1
#
_cell.length_a   1.000
_cell.length_b   1.000
_cell.length_c   1.000
_cell.angle_alpha   90.00
_cell.angle_beta   90.00
_cell.angle_gamma   90.00
#
_symmetry.space_group_name_H-M   'P 1'
#
loop_
_entity.id
_entity.type
_entity.pdbx_description
1 polymer ?
#
loop_
_entity_poly.entity_id
_entity_poly.type
_entity_poly.pdbx_seq_one_letter_code
_entity_poly.pdbx_strand_id
1 'polypeptide(L)'
;MKPLYLVLLIIFFAFQSCDKTDFTNKEYVEKQLSLNLCGDNEKISPWTTVVAYTGNGSTLYVKQGKDTKVCKDGTFEISKGRCSTSDTITLYLKTRNPDWIHIGITYRKRMKSPSISDDLTIKIKGYVDNIQHIDTTHTIHAFYVDDKITESDYIFKLNF
;
A
#
# COMPACT_ATOMS: atom_id res chain seq x y z
N MET A 1 12.70 3.93 73.30
CA MET A 1 13.46 3.82 72.04
C MET A 1 12.50 4.03 70.88
N LYS A 2 12.90 4.87 69.94
CA LYS A 2 12.02 5.73 69.12
C LYS A 2 11.25 4.95 68.03
N PRO A 3 9.93 5.18 67.85
CA PRO A 3 9.14 4.61 66.74
C PRO A 3 9.41 5.31 65.38
N LEU A 4 10.49 6.09 65.29
CA LEU A 4 10.80 6.94 64.13
C LEU A 4 11.50 6.19 62.99
N TYR A 5 12.07 5.01 63.27
CA TYR A 5 12.85 4.26 62.28
C TYR A 5 12.02 3.35 61.36
N LEU A 6 10.80 2.98 61.77
CA LEU A 6 9.97 2.07 60.97
C LEU A 6 9.28 2.78 59.79
N VAL A 7 8.96 4.07 59.96
CA VAL A 7 8.26 4.87 58.93
C VAL A 7 9.19 5.20 57.75
N LEU A 8 10.49 5.34 57.99
CA LEU A 8 11.49 5.65 56.96
C LEU A 8 11.79 4.46 56.02
N LEU A 9 11.57 3.23 56.46
CA LEU A 9 11.83 2.01 55.68
C LEU A 9 10.69 1.69 54.68
N ILE A 10 9.47 2.13 54.97
CA ILE A 10 8.30 1.91 54.09
C ILE A 10 8.31 2.87 52.89
N ILE A 11 8.88 4.06 53.04
CA ILE A 11 8.97 5.05 51.94
C ILE A 11 9.97 4.58 50.86
N PHE A 12 11.00 3.82 51.22
CA PHE A 12 11.97 3.32 50.22
C PHE A 12 11.41 2.22 49.30
N PHE A 13 10.41 1.44 49.75
CA PHE A 13 9.77 0.41 48.92
C PHE A 13 8.64 0.96 48.02
N ALA A 14 8.16 2.19 48.24
CA ALA A 14 7.16 2.81 47.38
C ALA A 14 7.75 3.46 46.10
N PHE A 15 9.08 3.55 45.97
CA PHE A 15 9.75 4.22 44.85
C PHE A 15 10.44 3.29 43.84
N GLN A 16 10.31 1.97 43.95
CA GLN A 16 10.97 1.01 43.04
C GLN A 16 10.05 -0.04 42.40
N SER A 17 8.82 0.33 42.06
CA SER A 17 8.12 -0.35 40.96
C SER A 17 7.11 0.56 40.30
N CYS A 18 7.59 1.73 39.86
CA CYS A 18 7.05 2.28 38.63
C CYS A 18 7.94 1.64 37.56
N ASP A 19 7.54 0.44 37.11
CA ASP A 19 8.03 -0.10 35.86
C ASP A 19 7.85 1.03 34.86
N LYS A 20 8.96 1.69 34.52
CA LYS A 20 9.05 2.38 33.25
C LYS A 20 8.96 1.26 32.24
N THR A 21 7.73 0.83 31.99
CA THR A 21 7.37 0.25 30.72
C THR A 21 8.01 1.20 29.72
N ASP A 22 9.07 0.72 29.09
CA ASP A 22 9.51 1.19 27.80
C ASP A 22 8.29 1.06 26.89
N PHE A 23 7.34 1.99 27.01
CA PHE A 23 6.63 2.49 25.87
C PHE A 23 7.74 3.11 25.02
N THR A 24 8.46 2.25 24.29
CA THR A 24 9.09 2.65 23.05
C THR A 24 7.94 3.26 22.28
N ASN A 25 7.87 4.59 22.32
CA ASN A 25 6.94 5.40 21.60
C ASN A 25 7.42 5.28 20.16
N LYS A 26 7.22 4.09 19.55
CA LYS A 26 7.68 3.78 18.22
C LYS A 26 7.04 4.83 17.34
N GLU A 27 7.89 5.67 16.79
CA GLU A 27 7.49 6.73 15.90
C GLU A 27 6.68 6.10 14.77
N TYR A 28 5.57 6.73 14.42
CA TYR A 28 4.77 6.24 13.31
C TYR A 28 5.60 6.41 12.04
N VAL A 29 5.66 5.34 11.25
CA VAL A 29 6.18 5.38 9.88
C VAL A 29 4.98 5.57 8.96
N GLU A 30 5.08 6.55 8.07
CA GLU A 30 4.08 6.85 7.05
C GLU A 30 4.58 6.39 5.69
N LYS A 31 3.86 5.45 5.08
CA LYS A 31 4.11 5.01 3.70
C LYS A 31 3.02 5.51 2.78
N GLN A 32 3.41 6.04 1.64
CA GLN A 32 2.51 6.43 0.57
C GLN A 32 2.97 5.82 -0.75
N LEU A 33 2.05 5.20 -1.48
CA LEU A 33 2.27 4.71 -2.83
C LEU A 33 1.25 5.36 -3.77
N SER A 34 1.74 6.13 -4.73
CA SER A 34 0.92 6.76 -5.76
C SER A 34 1.05 5.98 -7.07
N LEU A 35 -0.08 5.58 -7.62
CA LEU A 35 -0.22 4.80 -8.84
C LEU A 35 -1.00 5.62 -9.86
N ASN A 36 -0.46 5.74 -11.06
CA ASN A 36 -1.12 6.37 -12.20
C ASN A 36 -1.13 5.38 -13.37
N LEU A 37 -2.34 4.97 -13.77
CA LEU A 37 -2.55 4.07 -14.89
C LEU A 37 -2.77 4.90 -16.15
N CYS A 38 -1.83 4.87 -17.08
CA CYS A 38 -1.87 5.60 -18.33
C CYS A 38 -2.25 4.68 -19.50
N GLY A 39 -3.03 5.22 -20.42
CA GLY A 39 -3.49 4.56 -21.64
C GLY A 39 -4.92 4.98 -21.99
N ASP A 40 -5.43 4.50 -23.12
CA ASP A 40 -6.81 4.74 -23.52
C ASP A 40 -7.78 4.01 -22.58
N ASN A 41 -8.54 4.78 -21.80
CA ASN A 41 -9.41 4.26 -20.75
C ASN A 41 -10.42 3.22 -21.26
N GLU A 42 -11.03 3.47 -22.42
CA GLU A 42 -12.04 2.58 -23.00
C GLU A 42 -11.41 1.25 -23.44
N LYS A 43 -10.16 1.32 -23.89
CA LYS A 43 -9.40 0.15 -24.34
C LYS A 43 -8.82 -0.68 -23.21
N ILE A 44 -8.46 -0.07 -22.09
CA ILE A 44 -7.71 -0.75 -21.03
C ILE A 44 -8.56 -1.07 -19.80
N SER A 45 -9.45 -0.18 -19.38
CA SER A 45 -10.25 -0.34 -18.15
C SER A 45 -11.01 -1.68 -18.08
N PRO A 46 -11.65 -2.18 -19.16
CA PRO A 46 -12.36 -3.47 -19.13
C PRO A 46 -11.46 -4.68 -18.84
N TRP A 47 -10.15 -4.54 -18.98
CA TRP A 47 -9.18 -5.63 -18.85
C TRP A 47 -8.27 -5.46 -17.63
N THR A 48 -8.39 -4.35 -16.90
CA THR A 48 -7.53 -4.00 -15.77
C THR A 48 -8.19 -4.28 -14.43
N THR A 49 -7.46 -4.91 -13.52
CA THR A 49 -7.84 -5.05 -12.10
C THR A 49 -6.69 -4.57 -11.24
N VAL A 50 -7.01 -3.80 -10.20
CA VAL A 50 -6.04 -3.34 -9.21
C VAL A 50 -6.41 -3.94 -7.87
N VAL A 51 -5.46 -4.60 -7.22
CA VAL A 51 -5.58 -5.07 -5.85
C VAL A 51 -4.45 -4.47 -5.01
N ALA A 52 -4.76 -4.11 -3.78
CA ALA A 52 -3.77 -3.70 -2.80
C ALA A 52 -4.12 -4.28 -1.43
N TYR A 53 -3.11 -4.64 -0.65
CA TYR A 53 -3.31 -5.05 0.73
C TYR A 53 -2.12 -4.71 1.63
N THR A 54 -2.36 -4.60 2.92
CA THR A 54 -1.31 -4.46 3.94
C THR A 54 -0.86 -5.83 4.43
N GLY A 55 0.45 -6.00 4.70
CA GLY A 55 1.03 -7.29 5.06
C GLY A 55 0.48 -7.87 6.38
N ASN A 56 0.06 -7.01 7.31
CA ASN A 56 -0.47 -7.41 8.61
C ASN A 56 -1.96 -7.10 8.83
N GLY A 57 -2.69 -6.68 7.77
CA GLY A 57 -4.10 -6.27 7.89
C GLY A 57 -4.32 -4.90 8.54
N SER A 58 -3.26 -4.08 8.66
CA SER A 58 -3.38 -2.68 9.09
C SER A 58 -4.31 -1.90 8.17
N THR A 59 -4.95 -0.86 8.73
CA THR A 59 -5.85 -0.01 7.95
C THR A 59 -5.12 0.63 6.77
N LEU A 60 -5.68 0.43 5.57
CA LEU A 60 -5.20 1.03 4.34
C LEU A 60 -6.12 2.19 3.95
N TYR A 61 -5.55 3.36 3.75
CA TYR A 61 -6.28 4.53 3.27
C TYR A 61 -6.05 4.65 1.77
N VAL A 62 -7.14 4.82 1.01
CA VAL A 62 -7.09 4.89 -0.45
C VAL A 62 -7.74 6.17 -0.92
N LYS A 63 -7.01 6.98 -1.66
CA LYS A 63 -7.52 8.17 -2.35
C LYS A 63 -7.53 7.93 -3.85
N GLN A 64 -8.68 8.11 -4.48
CA GLN A 64 -8.84 8.00 -5.93
C GLN A 64 -9.55 9.27 -6.41
N GLY A 65 -8.81 10.16 -7.08
CA GLY A 65 -9.34 11.48 -7.43
C GLY A 65 -9.77 12.27 -6.18
N LYS A 66 -11.07 12.57 -6.08
CA LYS A 66 -11.67 13.26 -4.92
C LYS A 66 -12.17 12.30 -3.84
N ASP A 67 -12.33 11.03 -4.16
CA ASP A 67 -12.89 10.04 -3.25
C ASP A 67 -11.82 9.50 -2.30
N THR A 68 -12.19 9.31 -1.04
CA THR A 68 -11.33 8.69 -0.03
C THR A 68 -12.07 7.49 0.58
N LYS A 69 -11.39 6.35 0.61
CA LYS A 69 -11.86 5.10 1.20
C LYS A 69 -10.93 4.68 2.34
N VAL A 70 -11.52 4.11 3.38
CA VAL A 70 -10.79 3.59 4.55
C VAL A 70 -11.03 2.09 4.63
N CYS A 71 -10.03 1.31 4.27
CA CYS A 71 -10.08 -0.15 4.27
C CYS A 71 -9.54 -0.69 5.59
N LYS A 72 -10.44 -0.94 6.54
CA LYS A 72 -10.08 -1.33 7.92
C LYS A 72 -9.42 -2.72 8.01
N ASP A 73 -9.74 -3.61 7.08
CA ASP A 73 -9.14 -4.93 6.95
C ASP A 73 -7.81 -4.90 6.15
N GLY A 74 -7.40 -3.71 5.72
CA GLY A 74 -6.19 -3.49 4.95
C GLY A 74 -6.29 -3.86 3.49
N THR A 75 -7.46 -4.26 2.96
CA THR A 75 -7.61 -4.74 1.59
C THR A 75 -8.35 -3.75 0.69
N PHE A 76 -7.96 -3.67 -0.58
CA PHE A 76 -8.59 -2.80 -1.56
C PHE A 76 -8.59 -3.46 -2.94
N GLU A 77 -9.71 -3.34 -3.66
CA GLU A 77 -9.86 -3.80 -5.04
C GLU A 77 -10.55 -2.74 -5.91
N ILE A 78 -10.05 -2.58 -7.13
CA ILE A 78 -10.78 -2.01 -8.26
C ILE A 78 -10.96 -3.10 -9.31
N SER A 79 -12.19 -3.57 -9.45
CA SER A 79 -12.54 -4.61 -10.41
C SER A 79 -12.49 -4.09 -11.86
N LYS A 80 -12.50 -5.04 -12.81
CA LYS A 80 -12.51 -4.76 -14.25
C LYS A 80 -13.61 -3.78 -14.66
N GLY A 81 -13.25 -2.84 -15.55
CA GLY A 81 -14.15 -1.81 -16.06
C GLY A 81 -14.49 -0.70 -15.07
N ARG A 82 -13.91 -0.71 -13.86
CA ARG A 82 -14.11 0.32 -12.83
C ARG A 82 -12.88 1.20 -12.59
N CYS A 83 -11.75 0.84 -13.18
CA CYS A 83 -10.51 1.60 -13.02
C CYS A 83 -10.44 2.71 -14.06
N SER A 84 -10.53 3.96 -13.63
CA SER A 84 -10.32 5.11 -14.50
C SER A 84 -8.82 5.39 -14.65
N THR A 85 -8.35 5.57 -15.88
CA THR A 85 -6.95 5.96 -16.18
C THR A 85 -6.65 7.44 -15.91
N SER A 86 -7.69 8.25 -15.73
CA SER A 86 -7.52 9.67 -15.39
C SER A 86 -7.07 9.90 -13.95
N ASP A 87 -7.29 8.91 -13.07
CA ASP A 87 -7.18 9.10 -11.64
C ASP A 87 -5.86 8.57 -11.12
N THR A 88 -5.19 9.37 -10.28
CA THR A 88 -4.11 8.84 -9.45
C THR A 88 -4.72 8.13 -8.24
N ILE A 89 -4.38 6.85 -8.07
CA ILE A 89 -4.72 6.06 -6.90
C ILE A 89 -3.57 6.22 -5.91
N THR A 90 -3.84 6.80 -4.75
CA THR A 90 -2.86 6.93 -3.67
C THR A 90 -3.24 6.02 -2.53
N LEU A 91 -2.35 5.08 -2.21
CA LEU A 91 -2.42 4.17 -1.08
C LEU A 91 -1.60 4.76 0.04
N TYR A 92 -2.14 4.80 1.25
CA TYR A 92 -1.48 5.36 2.42
C TYR A 92 -1.63 4.42 3.62
N LEU A 93 -0.51 4.19 4.30
CA LEU A 93 -0.40 3.35 5.48
C LEU A 93 0.37 4.13 6.55
N LYS A 94 -0.20 4.20 7.75
CA LYS A 94 0.45 4.78 8.92
C LYS A 94 0.49 3.76 10.03
N THR A 95 1.68 3.32 10.43
CA THR A 95 1.86 2.21 11.37
C THR A 95 3.04 2.45 12.31
N ARG A 96 2.98 1.87 13.51
CA ARG A 96 4.09 1.88 14.49
C ARG A 96 5.07 0.72 14.29
N ASN A 97 4.68 -0.30 13.52
CA ASN A 97 5.51 -1.44 13.20
C ASN A 97 5.74 -1.47 11.68
N PRO A 98 6.96 -1.78 11.20
CA PRO A 98 7.21 -1.94 9.77
C PRO A 98 6.19 -2.89 9.16
N ASP A 99 5.49 -2.41 8.13
CA ASP A 99 4.50 -3.17 7.38
C ASP A 99 4.61 -2.78 5.91
N TRP A 100 4.12 -3.66 5.04
CA TRP A 100 4.24 -3.54 3.60
C TRP A 100 2.90 -3.17 2.97
N ILE A 101 2.94 -2.31 1.97
CA ILE A 101 1.85 -2.17 1.00
C ILE A 101 2.17 -3.09 -0.17
N HIS A 102 1.37 -4.14 -0.33
CA HIS A 102 1.42 -5.03 -1.47
C HIS A 102 0.45 -4.53 -2.54
N ILE A 103 0.90 -4.49 -3.80
CA ILE A 103 0.04 -4.18 -4.94
C ILE A 103 0.14 -5.24 -6.02
N GLY A 104 -1.00 -5.50 -6.67
CA GLY A 104 -1.11 -6.33 -7.85
C GLY A 104 -1.95 -5.60 -8.90
N ILE A 105 -1.40 -5.41 -10.10
CA ILE A 105 -2.12 -4.83 -11.23
C ILE A 105 -2.16 -5.89 -12.32
N THR A 106 -3.36 -6.38 -12.60
CA THR A 106 -3.60 -7.38 -13.64
C THR A 106 -4.11 -6.69 -14.89
N TYR A 107 -3.48 -6.93 -16.04
CA TYR A 107 -3.92 -6.48 -17.34
C TYR A 107 -3.78 -7.59 -18.37
N ARG A 108 -4.90 -8.14 -18.83
CA ARG A 108 -4.91 -9.31 -19.73
C ARG A 108 -5.84 -9.09 -20.91
N LYS A 109 -5.47 -8.17 -21.80
CA LYS A 109 -6.19 -7.93 -23.06
C LYS A 109 -5.63 -8.81 -24.17
N ARG A 110 -6.49 -9.49 -24.90
CA ARG A 110 -6.13 -10.31 -26.08
C ARG A 110 -6.87 -9.82 -27.32
N MET A 111 -6.17 -9.74 -28.45
CA MET A 111 -6.74 -9.29 -29.71
C MET A 111 -5.93 -9.77 -30.92
N LYS A 112 -6.48 -9.63 -32.13
CA LYS A 112 -5.84 -10.12 -33.37
C LYS A 112 -4.63 -9.30 -33.80
N SER A 113 -4.63 -8.00 -33.49
CA SER A 113 -3.60 -7.05 -33.92
C SER A 113 -3.39 -5.99 -32.82
N PRO A 114 -2.73 -6.35 -31.70
CA PRO A 114 -2.41 -5.41 -30.65
C PRO A 114 -1.50 -4.30 -31.17
N SER A 115 -1.66 -3.12 -30.60
CA SER A 115 -0.84 -1.94 -30.89
C SER A 115 -0.42 -1.27 -29.59
N ILE A 116 0.54 -0.34 -29.66
CA ILE A 116 0.98 0.45 -28.50
C ILE A 116 -0.20 1.22 -27.85
N SER A 117 -1.22 1.58 -28.64
CA SER A 117 -2.42 2.25 -28.11
C SER A 117 -3.29 1.34 -27.22
N ASP A 118 -3.02 0.04 -27.22
CA ASP A 118 -3.68 -0.96 -26.40
C ASP A 118 -2.85 -1.32 -25.15
N ASP A 119 -1.69 -0.70 -24.93
CA ASP A 119 -0.84 -1.04 -23.79
C ASP A 119 -1.29 -0.28 -22.53
N LEU A 120 -1.17 -0.95 -21.38
CA LEU A 120 -1.32 -0.32 -20.07
C LEU A 120 0.06 0.13 -19.59
N THR A 121 0.21 1.42 -19.28
CA THR A 121 1.40 1.94 -18.61
C THR A 121 1.07 2.27 -17.15
N ILE A 122 1.89 1.83 -16.22
CA ILE A 122 1.74 1.99 -14.78
C ILE A 122 2.89 2.85 -14.28
N LYS A 123 2.61 4.06 -13.80
CA LYS A 123 3.60 4.93 -13.17
C LYS A 123 3.43 4.86 -11.66
N ILE A 124 4.52 4.69 -10.95
CA ILE A 124 4.52 4.41 -9.51
C ILE A 124 5.51 5.31 -8.82
N LYS A 125 5.05 5.96 -7.75
CA LYS A 125 5.92 6.70 -6.83
C LYS A 125 5.66 6.24 -5.40
N GLY A 126 6.73 5.90 -4.70
CA GLY A 126 6.68 5.45 -3.30
C GLY A 126 7.40 6.41 -2.38
N TYR A 127 6.79 6.74 -1.25
CA TYR A 127 7.31 7.64 -0.23
C TYR A 127 7.27 7.00 1.15
N VAL A 128 8.32 7.20 1.95
CA VAL A 128 8.37 6.88 3.38
C VAL A 128 8.67 8.18 4.11
N ASP A 129 7.82 8.57 5.05
CA ASP A 129 7.93 9.82 5.82
C ASP A 129 8.18 11.04 4.90
N ASN A 130 7.42 11.09 3.80
CA ASN A 130 7.49 12.10 2.74
C ASN A 130 8.80 12.13 1.91
N ILE A 131 9.71 11.18 2.10
CA ILE A 131 10.92 11.02 1.28
C ILE A 131 10.63 10.02 0.17
N GLN A 132 10.94 10.37 -1.09
CA GLN A 132 10.72 9.48 -2.22
C GLN A 132 11.75 8.36 -2.25
N HIS A 133 11.29 7.10 -2.31
CA HIS A 133 12.14 5.90 -2.39
C HIS A 133 11.98 5.13 -3.70
N ILE A 134 10.83 5.26 -4.38
CA ILE A 134 10.55 4.61 -5.66
C ILE A 134 10.01 5.65 -6.64
N ASP A 135 10.51 5.61 -7.87
CA ASP A 135 9.93 6.28 -9.05
C ASP A 135 10.16 5.36 -10.25
N THR A 136 9.12 4.64 -10.65
CA THR A 136 9.25 3.63 -11.71
C THR A 136 8.05 3.65 -12.64
N THR A 137 8.28 3.20 -13.86
CA THR A 137 7.25 3.02 -14.88
C THR A 137 7.33 1.60 -15.40
N HIS A 138 6.19 0.94 -15.52
CA HIS A 138 6.07 -0.40 -16.06
C HIS A 138 4.98 -0.43 -17.13
N THR A 139 5.22 -1.13 -18.23
CA THR A 139 4.24 -1.26 -19.32
C THR A 139 3.88 -2.71 -19.50
N ILE A 140 2.58 -3.00 -19.51
CA ILE A 140 2.02 -4.32 -19.81
C ILE A 140 1.38 -4.25 -21.19
N HIS A 141 1.88 -5.08 -22.11
CA HIS A 141 1.42 -5.07 -23.49
C HIS A 141 0.10 -5.83 -23.68
N ALA A 142 -0.71 -5.42 -24.66
CA ALA A 142 -1.79 -6.27 -25.14
C ALA A 142 -1.24 -7.45 -25.94
N PHE A 143 -1.90 -8.60 -25.84
CA PHE A 143 -1.42 -9.86 -26.40
C PHE A 143 -2.14 -10.22 -27.69
N TYR A 144 -1.45 -10.96 -28.57
CA TYR A 144 -2.12 -11.69 -29.63
C TYR A 144 -3.02 -12.79 -29.03
N VAL A 145 -4.07 -13.17 -29.77
CA VAL A 145 -5.01 -14.22 -29.33
C VAL A 145 -4.27 -15.53 -29.01
N ASP A 146 -3.25 -15.85 -29.81
CA ASP A 146 -2.55 -17.13 -29.77
C ASP A 146 -1.27 -17.10 -28.90
N ASP A 147 -1.00 -15.99 -28.22
CA ASP A 147 0.17 -15.88 -27.36
C ASP A 147 0.12 -16.88 -26.20
N LYS A 148 1.24 -17.56 -26.00
CA LYS A 148 1.52 -18.25 -24.73
C LYS A 148 2.01 -17.21 -23.74
N ILE A 149 1.21 -16.95 -22.71
CA ILE A 149 1.52 -15.95 -21.68
C ILE A 149 1.68 -16.64 -20.32
N THR A 150 2.56 -16.09 -19.51
CA THR A 150 2.82 -16.45 -18.12
C THR A 150 2.34 -15.34 -17.19
N GLU A 151 2.26 -15.63 -15.89
CA GLU A 151 1.74 -14.66 -14.91
C GLU A 151 2.46 -13.31 -14.94
N SER A 152 3.79 -13.33 -15.02
CA SER A 152 4.61 -12.12 -15.05
C SER A 152 4.37 -11.23 -16.27
N ASP A 153 3.81 -11.80 -17.35
CA ASP A 153 3.51 -11.03 -18.55
C ASP A 153 2.29 -10.13 -18.35
N TYR A 154 1.33 -10.54 -17.53
CA TYR A 154 0.03 -9.84 -17.40
C TYR A 154 -0.32 -9.40 -15.96
N ILE A 155 0.52 -9.71 -14.96
CA ILE A 155 0.38 -9.23 -13.59
C ILE A 155 1.67 -8.51 -13.17
N PHE A 156 1.55 -7.21 -12.95
CA PHE A 156 2.57 -6.44 -12.25
C PHE A 156 2.36 -6.55 -10.74
N LYS A 157 3.43 -6.82 -9.99
CA LYS A 157 3.41 -6.91 -8.51
C LYS A 157 4.51 -6.03 -7.92
N LEU A 158 4.22 -5.36 -6.80
CA LEU A 158 5.19 -4.58 -6.03
C LEU A 158 4.87 -4.67 -4.54
N ASN A 159 5.93 -4.74 -3.73
CA ASN A 159 5.86 -4.63 -2.28
C ASN A 159 6.62 -3.36 -1.88
N PHE A 160 6.00 -2.48 -1.12
CA PHE A 160 6.56 -1.19 -0.74
C PHE A 160 6.46 -0.90 0.76
#